data_AF-A0A6I3SNC1-F1
#
_entry.id   AF-A0A6I3SNC1-F1
#
_cell.length_a   1.000
_cell.length_b   1.000
_cell.length_c   1.000
_cell.angle_alpha   90.00
_cell.angle_beta   90.00
_cell.angle_gamma   90.00
#
_symmetry.space_group_name_H-M   'P 1'
#
loop_
_entity.id
_entity.type
_entity.pdbx_description
1 polymer ?
#
loop_
_entity_poly.entity_id
_entity_poly.type
_entity_poly.pdbx_seq_one_letter_code
_entity_poly.pdbx_strand_id
1 'polypeptide(L)'
;MSLFRFIASDKPLPEVDQSGFTKLKVRDLKRMIQEKIIPMPKSPLPLDKLDDDSEVLYAASESDIGGLKISICKNPPTGLERYITKEYIYWMEGRLDSKCINQLKMYLKTNLQKENKVELWSILFGDEFVTNVSQKTPLMELTDADLVWLRDHECCCLTVE
;
A
#
# COMPACT_ATOMS: atom_id res chain seq x y z
N MET A 1 2.19 -18.78 5.83
CA MET A 1 1.53 -17.61 6.45
C MET A 1 1.87 -16.38 5.63
N SER A 2 0.91 -15.48 5.42
CA SER A 2 1.08 -14.28 4.59
C SER A 2 0.49 -13.08 5.31
N LEU A 3 1.32 -12.05 5.51
CA LEU A 3 0.91 -10.82 6.18
C LEU A 3 0.30 -9.84 5.19
N PHE A 4 -0.92 -9.42 5.46
CA PHE A 4 -1.64 -8.44 4.67
C PHE A 4 -1.98 -7.23 5.53
N ARG A 5 -2.02 -6.06 4.89
CA ARG A 5 -2.38 -4.81 5.55
C ARG A 5 -3.55 -4.15 4.86
N PHE A 6 -4.43 -3.56 5.66
CA PHE A 6 -5.67 -2.97 5.18
C PHE A 6 -5.94 -1.62 5.82
N ILE A 7 -6.70 -0.80 5.12
CA ILE A 7 -7.41 0.34 5.71
C ILE A 7 -8.90 0.03 5.63
N ALA A 8 -9.60 0.19 6.74
CA ALA A 8 -11.03 -0.02 6.82
C ALA A 8 -11.73 1.25 7.31
N SER A 9 -12.85 1.62 6.69
CA SER A 9 -13.57 2.87 6.93
C SER A 9 -15.08 2.71 6.75
N ASP A 10 -15.86 3.50 7.48
CA ASP A 10 -17.32 3.57 7.28
C ASP A 10 -17.69 4.54 6.13
N LYS A 11 -16.70 5.29 5.62
CA LYS A 11 -16.86 6.21 4.49
C LYS A 11 -15.83 5.92 3.41
N PRO A 12 -16.14 6.17 2.13
CA PRO A 12 -15.20 5.97 1.04
C PRO A 12 -13.97 6.88 1.21
N LEU A 13 -12.80 6.29 1.01
CA LEU A 13 -11.51 6.96 0.97
C LEU A 13 -10.96 6.97 -0.46
N PRO A 14 -10.21 8.01 -0.86
CA PRO A 14 -9.61 8.07 -2.19
C PRO A 14 -8.46 7.07 -2.34
N GLU A 15 -8.40 6.37 -3.47
CA GLU A 15 -7.25 5.54 -3.82
C GLU A 15 -6.03 6.42 -4.11
N VAL A 16 -4.84 5.93 -3.79
CA VAL A 16 -3.57 6.62 -4.10
C VAL A 16 -2.53 5.60 -4.52
N ASP A 17 -1.73 5.94 -5.52
CA ASP A 17 -0.57 5.14 -5.93
C ASP A 17 0.69 6.01 -5.91
N GLN A 18 1.46 5.88 -4.84
CA GLN A 18 2.79 6.45 -4.69
C GLN A 18 3.86 5.35 -4.62
N SER A 19 3.55 4.16 -5.18
CA SER A 19 4.44 2.99 -5.15
C SER A 19 5.78 3.22 -5.87
N GLY A 20 5.84 4.25 -6.73
CA GLY A 20 6.99 4.56 -7.58
C GLY A 20 6.99 3.78 -8.90
N PHE A 21 5.97 2.94 -9.14
CA PHE A 21 5.82 2.21 -10.39
C PHE A 21 4.90 2.95 -11.36
N THR A 22 5.33 3.01 -12.60
CA THR A 22 4.52 3.43 -13.75
C THR A 22 4.29 2.22 -14.63
N LYS A 23 3.03 1.98 -15.00
CA LYS A 23 2.69 1.00 -16.04
C LYS A 23 2.98 1.60 -17.40
N LEU A 24 3.82 0.92 -18.18
CA LEU A 24 4.17 1.31 -19.55
C LEU A 24 4.03 0.10 -20.46
N LYS A 25 3.83 0.33 -21.76
CA LYS A 25 4.04 -0.72 -22.75
C LYS A 25 5.52 -0.87 -23.06
N VAL A 26 5.94 -2.08 -23.44
CA VAL A 26 7.32 -2.37 -23.85
C VAL A 26 7.78 -1.44 -24.98
N ARG A 27 6.92 -1.17 -25.98
CA ARG A 27 7.22 -0.23 -27.07
C ARG A 27 7.57 1.18 -26.60
N ASP A 28 6.85 1.69 -25.60
CA ASP A 28 7.05 3.04 -25.08
C ASP A 28 8.35 3.11 -24.28
N LEU A 29 8.65 2.07 -23.50
CA LEU A 29 9.92 1.93 -22.79
C LEU A 29 11.12 1.85 -23.77
N LYS A 30 11.01 1.02 -24.82
CA LYS A 30 12.03 0.92 -25.88
C LYS A 30 12.27 2.28 -26.56
N ARG A 31 11.21 3.02 -26.88
CA ARG A 31 11.30 4.37 -27.45
C ARG A 31 12.05 5.33 -26.52
N MET A 32 11.72 5.35 -25.23
CA MET A 32 12.39 6.22 -24.25
C MET A 32 13.90 5.92 -24.12
N ILE A 33 14.30 4.64 -24.24
CA ILE A 33 15.70 4.22 -24.24
C ILE A 33 16.39 4.67 -25.54
N GLN A 34 15.75 4.46 -26.70
CA GLN A 34 16.28 4.87 -28.01
C GLN A 34 16.47 6.40 -28.11
N GLU A 35 15.52 7.15 -27.57
CA GLU A 35 15.55 8.62 -27.48
C GLU A 35 16.49 9.14 -26.38
N LYS A 36 17.14 8.25 -25.62
CA LYS A 36 18.05 8.57 -24.50
C LYS A 36 17.41 9.41 -23.40
N ILE A 37 16.09 9.30 -23.22
CA ILE A 37 15.36 9.93 -22.12
C ILE A 37 15.73 9.23 -20.80
N ILE A 38 15.90 7.90 -20.86
CA ILE A 38 16.30 7.07 -19.72
C ILE A 38 17.47 6.14 -20.11
N PRO A 39 18.31 5.74 -19.16
CA PRO A 39 19.30 4.68 -19.40
C PRO A 39 18.61 3.31 -19.59
N MET A 40 19.35 2.33 -20.12
CA MET A 40 18.88 0.94 -20.19
C MET A 40 18.58 0.42 -18.76
N PRO A 41 17.32 0.08 -18.45
CA PRO A 41 16.97 -0.34 -17.10
C PRO A 41 17.50 -1.75 -16.81
N LYS A 42 17.76 -2.03 -15.52
CA LYS A 42 17.96 -3.40 -15.07
C LYS A 42 16.63 -4.15 -15.20
N SER A 43 16.62 -5.25 -15.94
CA SER A 43 15.43 -6.07 -16.14
C SER A 43 15.78 -7.54 -15.94
N PRO A 44 14.92 -8.34 -15.28
CA PRO A 44 15.12 -9.79 -15.17
C PRO A 44 15.00 -10.50 -16.52
N LEU A 45 14.35 -9.86 -17.51
CA LEU A 45 14.16 -10.38 -18.85
C LEU A 45 14.72 -9.40 -19.91
N PRO A 46 15.35 -9.90 -20.98
CA PRO A 46 15.75 -9.05 -22.09
C PRO A 46 14.54 -8.38 -22.73
N LEU A 47 14.52 -7.03 -22.78
CA LEU A 47 13.41 -6.24 -23.32
C LEU A 47 13.09 -6.56 -24.78
N ASP A 48 14.09 -6.94 -25.57
CA ASP A 48 13.93 -7.29 -26.99
C ASP A 48 13.17 -8.61 -27.20
N LYS A 49 13.06 -9.43 -26.15
CA LYS A 49 12.28 -10.68 -26.19
C LYS A 49 10.84 -10.51 -25.73
N LEU A 50 10.48 -9.32 -25.23
CA LEU A 50 9.12 -9.00 -24.83
C LEU A 50 8.34 -8.43 -26.00
N ASP A 51 7.07 -8.83 -26.09
CA ASP A 51 6.12 -8.28 -27.05
C ASP A 51 5.88 -6.79 -26.77
N ASP A 52 5.80 -6.00 -27.84
CA ASP A 52 5.75 -4.55 -27.78
C ASP A 52 4.49 -4.00 -27.11
N ASP A 53 3.39 -4.76 -27.13
CA ASP A 53 2.12 -4.40 -26.50
C ASP A 53 1.97 -4.91 -25.06
N SER A 54 2.93 -5.71 -24.57
CA SER A 54 2.96 -6.15 -23.17
C SER A 54 3.13 -4.98 -22.20
N GLU A 55 2.43 -5.03 -21.07
CA GLU A 55 2.60 -4.07 -19.98
C GLU A 55 3.77 -4.47 -19.08
N VAL A 56 4.58 -3.48 -18.70
CA VAL A 56 5.66 -3.60 -17.74
C VAL A 56 5.50 -2.57 -16.64
N LEU A 57 5.90 -2.95 -15.42
CA LEU A 57 6.07 -2.02 -14.31
C LEU A 57 7.48 -1.44 -14.37
N TYR A 58 7.56 -0.12 -14.53
CA TYR A 58 8.81 0.61 -14.59
C TYR A 58 8.94 1.52 -13.35
N ALA A 59 10.13 1.55 -12.77
CA ALA A 59 10.49 2.51 -11.73
C ALA A 59 11.75 3.26 -12.17
N ALA A 60 11.76 4.58 -12.01
CA ALA A 60 12.88 5.42 -12.44
C ALA A 60 14.15 5.17 -11.60
N SER A 61 13.99 4.87 -10.31
CA SER A 61 15.09 4.52 -9.42
C SER A 61 14.63 3.55 -8.34
N GLU A 62 15.56 2.76 -7.78
CA GLU A 62 15.27 1.88 -6.64
C GLU A 62 14.81 2.67 -5.40
N SER A 63 15.31 3.91 -5.22
CA SER A 63 14.88 4.81 -4.14
C SER A 63 13.45 5.32 -4.28
N ASP A 64 12.88 5.27 -5.48
CA ASP A 64 11.51 5.72 -5.72
C ASP A 64 10.48 4.64 -5.40
N ILE A 65 10.90 3.37 -5.29
CA ILE A 65 10.03 2.22 -5.06
C ILE A 65 9.60 2.12 -3.59
N GLY A 66 8.43 1.54 -3.36
CA GLY A 66 8.00 1.11 -2.02
C GLY A 66 7.22 2.17 -1.26
N GLY A 67 6.84 3.27 -1.92
CA GLY A 67 5.90 4.22 -1.33
C GLY A 67 4.50 3.64 -1.16
N LEU A 68 3.64 4.43 -0.52
CA LEU A 68 2.28 4.06 -0.16
C LEU A 68 1.43 3.82 -1.40
N LYS A 69 0.68 2.73 -1.38
CA LYS A 69 -0.41 2.51 -2.33
C LYS A 69 -1.64 2.02 -1.58
N ILE A 70 -2.75 2.72 -1.78
CA ILE A 70 -4.06 2.41 -1.21
C ILE A 70 -4.99 2.17 -2.37
N SER A 71 -5.57 0.97 -2.44
CA SER A 71 -6.51 0.59 -3.49
C SER A 71 -7.66 -0.24 -2.93
N ILE A 72 -8.82 -0.16 -3.56
CA ILE A 72 -10.01 -0.87 -3.06
C ILE A 72 -9.79 -2.39 -3.03
N CYS A 73 -10.18 -3.03 -1.94
CA CYS A 73 -10.04 -4.47 -1.75
C CYS A 73 -11.19 -5.23 -2.45
N LYS A 74 -11.04 -5.49 -3.75
CA LYS A 74 -12.05 -6.22 -4.54
C LYS A 74 -12.04 -7.73 -4.32
N ASN A 75 -10.88 -8.29 -3.99
CA ASN A 75 -10.64 -9.73 -3.84
C ASN A 75 -9.97 -10.01 -2.49
N PRO A 76 -10.68 -9.87 -1.36
CA PRO A 76 -10.11 -10.06 -0.03
C PRO A 76 -9.67 -11.51 0.20
N PRO A 77 -8.68 -11.75 1.08
CA PRO A 77 -8.36 -13.10 1.53
C PRO A 77 -9.56 -13.71 2.27
N THR A 78 -9.75 -15.03 2.13
CA THR A 78 -10.81 -15.75 2.86
C THR A 78 -10.65 -15.61 4.37
N GLY A 79 -11.72 -15.25 5.09
CA GLY A 79 -11.70 -15.07 6.54
C GLY A 79 -11.50 -13.63 6.99
N LEU A 80 -11.28 -12.68 6.07
CA LEU A 80 -11.11 -11.25 6.40
C LEU A 80 -12.32 -10.68 7.16
N GLU A 81 -13.51 -11.18 6.86
CA GLU A 81 -14.77 -10.80 7.51
C GLU A 81 -14.82 -11.08 9.02
N ARG A 82 -13.92 -11.94 9.51
CA ARG A 82 -13.76 -12.20 10.95
C ARG A 82 -13.00 -11.11 11.69
N TYR A 83 -12.26 -10.28 10.94
CA TYR A 83 -11.40 -9.21 11.47
C TYR A 83 -12.03 -7.84 11.24
N ILE A 84 -12.49 -7.58 10.02
CA ILE A 84 -12.92 -6.26 9.57
C ILE A 84 -14.41 -6.29 9.23
N THR A 85 -15.19 -5.47 9.93
CA THR A 85 -16.65 -5.37 9.73
C THR A 85 -17.08 -4.08 9.04
N LYS A 86 -16.14 -3.17 8.70
CA LYS A 86 -16.44 -1.90 8.05
C LYS A 86 -16.78 -2.08 6.57
N GLU A 87 -17.59 -1.17 6.04
CA GLU A 87 -18.12 -1.23 4.68
C GLU A 87 -17.02 -1.06 3.61
N TYR A 88 -16.11 -0.11 3.79
CA TYR A 88 -15.06 0.19 2.82
C TYR A 88 -13.73 -0.38 3.29
N ILE A 89 -13.21 -1.36 2.54
CA ILE A 89 -11.93 -2.02 2.81
C ILE A 89 -10.97 -1.76 1.65
N TYR A 90 -9.75 -1.36 1.98
CA TYR A 90 -8.68 -1.05 1.05
C TYR A 90 -7.44 -1.87 1.36
N TRP A 91 -6.74 -2.33 0.32
CA TRP A 91 -5.37 -2.80 0.42
C TRP A 91 -4.46 -1.64 0.80
N MET A 92 -3.60 -1.86 1.80
CA MET A 92 -2.50 -0.96 2.13
C MET A 92 -1.17 -1.62 1.75
N GLU A 93 -0.62 -1.18 0.63
CA GLU A 93 0.66 -1.65 0.11
C GLU A 93 1.74 -0.57 0.30
N GLY A 94 2.99 -1.00 0.29
CA GLY A 94 4.15 -0.15 0.54
C GLY A 94 5.08 -0.77 1.54
N ARG A 95 6.34 -0.34 1.49
CA ARG A 95 7.32 -0.69 2.50
C ARG A 95 7.15 0.31 3.63
N LEU A 96 6.73 -0.11 4.83
CA LEU A 96 6.56 0.76 6.01
C LEU A 96 7.90 1.30 6.57
N ASP A 97 8.71 1.88 5.71
CA ASP A 97 9.86 2.72 6.04
C ASP A 97 9.41 4.17 6.28
N SER A 98 10.37 5.06 6.55
CA SER A 98 10.09 6.46 6.84
C SER A 98 9.36 7.18 5.71
N LYS A 99 9.56 6.80 4.45
CA LYS A 99 8.88 7.41 3.29
C LYS A 99 7.40 7.02 3.30
N CYS A 100 7.10 5.73 3.35
CA CYS A 100 5.71 5.26 3.36
C CYS A 100 4.95 5.70 4.62
N ILE A 101 5.60 5.71 5.79
CA ILE A 101 5.01 6.18 7.04
C ILE A 101 4.60 7.65 6.93
N ASN A 102 5.49 8.50 6.39
CA ASN A 102 5.16 9.90 6.16
C ASN A 102 4.02 10.09 5.15
N GLN A 103 4.03 9.34 4.05
CA GLN A 103 2.96 9.35 3.06
C GLN A 103 1.61 8.93 3.66
N LEU A 104 1.60 7.87 4.48
CA LEU A 104 0.39 7.38 5.15
C LEU A 104 -0.14 8.40 6.16
N LYS A 105 0.74 8.98 6.99
CA LYS A 105 0.35 10.03 7.94
C LYS A 105 -0.25 11.23 7.22
N MET A 106 0.36 11.66 6.11
CA MET A 106 -0.14 12.79 5.31
C MET A 106 -1.48 12.45 4.68
N TYR A 107 -1.61 11.25 4.10
CA TYR A 107 -2.86 10.75 3.53
C TYR A 107 -4.00 10.76 4.55
N LEU A 108 -3.77 10.23 5.77
CA LEU A 108 -4.78 10.21 6.82
C LEU A 108 -5.19 11.63 7.23
N LYS A 109 -4.22 12.53 7.43
CA LYS A 109 -4.51 13.93 7.80
C LYS A 109 -5.24 14.72 6.72
N THR A 110 -5.02 14.40 5.44
CA THR A 110 -5.68 15.09 4.31
C THR A 110 -7.08 14.56 4.05
N ASN A 111 -7.31 13.26 4.23
CA ASN A 111 -8.54 12.61 3.77
C ASN A 111 -9.53 12.27 4.88
N LEU A 112 -9.11 12.30 6.15
CA LEU A 112 -10.02 12.09 7.28
C LEU A 112 -10.62 13.39 7.77
N GLN A 113 -11.95 13.42 7.83
CA GLN A 113 -12.69 14.45 8.55
C GLN A 113 -12.71 14.11 10.03
N LYS A 114 -12.96 15.10 10.91
CA LYS A 114 -12.98 14.92 12.39
C LYS A 114 -13.89 13.81 12.92
N GLU A 115 -14.85 13.36 12.12
CA GLU A 115 -15.82 12.33 12.50
C GLU A 115 -15.53 10.97 11.84
N ASN A 116 -14.53 10.91 10.96
CA ASN A 116 -14.22 9.71 10.19
C ASN A 116 -13.17 8.88 10.92
N LYS A 117 -13.63 7.77 11.49
CA LYS A 117 -12.76 6.77 12.09
C LYS A 117 -12.30 5.78 11.05
N VAL A 118 -11.00 5.49 11.06
CA VAL A 118 -10.42 4.44 10.23
C VAL A 118 -9.64 3.46 11.05
N GLU A 119 -9.60 2.23 10.58
CA GLU A 119 -8.81 1.16 11.17
C GLU A 119 -7.70 0.78 10.20
N LEU A 120 -6.47 0.78 10.71
CA LEU A 120 -5.29 0.30 10.03
C LEU A 120 -4.99 -1.09 10.55
N TRP A 121 -5.10 -2.09 9.69
CA TRP A 121 -4.97 -3.50 10.04
C TRP A 121 -3.67 -4.08 9.53
N SER A 122 -3.08 -4.96 10.33
CA SER A 122 -1.98 -5.86 9.97
C SER A 122 -2.41 -7.28 10.35
N ILE A 123 -2.73 -8.13 9.38
CA ILE A 123 -3.36 -9.44 9.62
C ILE A 123 -2.54 -10.53 8.97
N LEU A 124 -2.16 -11.54 9.75
CA LEU A 124 -1.43 -12.70 9.26
C LEU A 124 -2.42 -13.81 8.90
N PHE A 125 -2.53 -14.12 7.62
CA PHE A 125 -3.41 -15.18 7.11
C PHE A 125 -2.67 -16.53 6.97
N GLY A 126 -3.40 -17.61 7.15
CA GLY A 126 -2.90 -18.99 6.98
C GLY A 126 -2.54 -19.70 8.29
N ASP A 127 -2.96 -19.17 9.44
CA ASP A 127 -2.94 -19.83 10.74
C ASP A 127 -4.36 -19.84 11.34
N GLU A 128 -4.55 -20.49 12.49
CA GLU A 128 -5.77 -20.37 13.28
C GLU A 128 -6.02 -18.92 13.70
N PHE A 129 -7.29 -18.56 13.94
CA PHE A 129 -7.66 -17.20 14.30
C PHE A 129 -6.93 -16.75 15.56
N VAL A 130 -6.13 -15.69 15.44
CA VAL A 130 -5.40 -15.08 16.56
C VAL A 130 -6.16 -13.85 17.06
N THR A 131 -6.26 -13.71 18.38
CA THR A 131 -6.77 -12.49 19.02
C THR A 131 -5.91 -11.29 18.63
N ASN A 132 -6.53 -10.24 18.10
CA ASN A 132 -5.78 -9.07 17.65
C ASN A 132 -5.46 -8.12 18.80
N VAL A 133 -4.26 -7.53 18.77
CA VAL A 133 -3.92 -6.40 19.65
C VAL A 133 -4.46 -5.12 19.01
N SER A 134 -5.26 -4.36 19.76
CA SER A 134 -5.83 -3.11 19.27
C SER A 134 -5.30 -1.90 20.03
N GLN A 135 -4.90 -0.86 19.31
CA GLN A 135 -4.61 0.47 19.84
C GLN A 135 -5.55 1.51 19.23
N LYS A 136 -5.82 2.58 19.96
CA LYS A 136 -6.53 3.76 19.46
C LYS A 136 -5.66 4.99 19.64
N THR A 137 -5.63 5.85 18.63
CA THR A 137 -4.87 7.11 18.66
C THR A 137 -5.68 8.20 17.97
N PRO A 138 -5.86 9.39 18.59
CA PRO A 138 -6.49 10.51 17.91
C PRO A 138 -5.69 10.94 16.67
N LEU A 139 -6.36 11.33 15.58
CA LEU A 139 -5.69 11.76 14.33
C LEU A 139 -4.69 12.90 14.55
N MET A 140 -5.00 13.81 15.47
CA MET A 140 -4.14 14.96 15.81
C MET A 140 -2.88 14.54 16.58
N GLU A 141 -2.94 13.41 17.28
CA GLU A 141 -1.86 12.85 18.09
C GLU A 141 -1.10 11.73 17.36
N LEU A 142 -1.54 11.34 16.16
CA LEU A 142 -0.91 10.28 15.36
C LEU A 142 0.57 10.57 15.11
N THR A 143 1.43 9.71 15.66
CA THR A 143 2.88 9.77 15.55
C THR A 143 3.44 8.72 14.60
N ASP A 144 4.72 8.86 14.25
CA ASP A 144 5.42 7.83 13.47
C ASP A 144 5.55 6.53 14.28
N ALA A 145 5.61 6.60 15.61
CA ALA A 145 5.70 5.44 16.49
C ALA A 145 4.46 4.55 16.40
N ASP A 146 3.26 5.14 16.27
CA ASP A 146 2.01 4.40 16.10
C ASP A 146 2.02 3.60 14.77
N LEU A 147 2.54 4.20 13.70
CA LEU A 147 2.63 3.57 12.39
C LEU A 147 3.79 2.56 12.31
N VAL A 148 4.87 2.78 13.05
CA VAL A 148 5.94 1.80 13.26
C VAL A 148 5.42 0.60 14.05
N TRP A 149 4.58 0.83 15.06
CA TRP A 149 3.95 -0.26 15.81
C TRP A 149 3.14 -1.19 14.91
N LEU A 150 2.36 -0.63 13.96
CA LEU A 150 1.63 -1.39 12.94
C LEU A 150 2.55 -2.22 12.01
N ARG A 151 3.79 -1.77 11.78
CA ARG A 151 4.78 -2.53 11.01
C ARG A 151 5.31 -3.72 11.79
N ASP A 152 5.60 -3.49 13.07
CA ASP A 152 6.34 -4.42 13.92
C ASP A 152 5.44 -5.47 14.59
N HIS A 153 4.11 -5.31 14.50
CA HIS A 153 3.13 -6.26 15.03
C HIS A 153 2.34 -6.95 13.92
N GLU A 154 2.13 -8.24 14.11
CA GLU A 154 1.23 -9.08 13.32
C GLU A 154 -0.11 -9.19 14.06
N CYS A 155 -1.20 -9.39 13.31
CA CYS A 155 -2.56 -9.50 13.87
C CYS A 155 -2.89 -8.33 14.82
N CYS A 156 -2.80 -7.11 14.31
CA CYS A 156 -3.06 -5.90 15.07
C CYS A 156 -3.92 -4.88 14.32
N CYS A 157 -4.55 -3.99 15.08
CA CYS A 157 -5.38 -2.91 14.58
C CYS A 157 -5.02 -1.60 15.28
N LEU A 158 -4.72 -0.56 14.51
CA LEU A 158 -4.64 0.81 14.97
C LEU A 158 -5.89 1.57 14.49
N THR A 159 -6.77 1.95 15.42
CA THR A 159 -7.90 2.84 15.12
C THR A 159 -7.46 4.29 15.24
N VAL A 160 -7.66 5.06 14.16
CA VAL A 160 -7.42 6.50 14.11
C VAL A 160 -8.77 7.21 14.13
N GLU A 161 -8.99 8.06 15.13
CA GLU A 161 -10.27 8.76 15.37
C GLU A 161 -10.13 10.24 15.72
#